data_AF-A0AA35TEI1-F1
#
_entry.id   AF-A0AA35TEI1-F1
#
_cell.length_a   1.000
_cell.length_b   1.000
_cell.length_c   1.000
_cell.angle_alpha   90.00
_cell.angle_beta   90.00
_cell.angle_gamma   90.00
#
_symmetry.space_group_name_H-M   'P 1'
#
loop_
_entity.id
_entity.type
_entity.pdbx_description
1 polymer ?
#
loop_
_entity_poly.entity_id
_entity_poly.type
_entity_poly.pdbx_seq_one_letter_code
_entity_poly.pdbx_strand_id
1 'polypeptide(L)'
;MRVSVRWLQLVPAYVVHPRVETVEADVQGYHWTGCRLLEGVPQAVREIEARVDVSLFRREVLRSIVVAREFETPSKENGLPPLSYAANLLRHVLMSVFSRAPSYPQLQNLHLAQGLSVSGSWMCHGHRMAVSGRPGDMLLSRHPLPPLFSPEEAESAQTVATPTRELFTDLKQWEICDWAEEERDKDSEGKEEDEEGSGGTVETFPHLHTLFMVSKSHLWEVQQIQKGLLFLFSRLVEEGVSRYGSGVMREGARLPHPLCGQCVVTDGRSVTLMWLQMSSLNVEG
;
A
#
# COMPACT_ATOMS: atom_id res chain seq x y z
N MET A 1 14.22 -26.28 -24.27
CA MET A 1 14.71 -24.90 -24.00
C MET A 1 13.64 -23.96 -24.51
N ARG A 2 12.77 -23.44 -23.61
CA ARG A 2 11.79 -22.42 -23.97
C ARG A 2 12.52 -21.08 -24.00
N VAL A 3 12.59 -20.46 -25.16
CA VAL A 3 13.02 -19.07 -25.29
C VAL A 3 11.74 -18.25 -25.29
N SER A 4 11.37 -17.70 -24.13
CA SER A 4 10.37 -16.64 -24.10
C SER A 4 11.03 -15.37 -24.61
N VAL A 5 10.69 -14.96 -25.82
CA VAL A 5 11.12 -13.66 -26.34
C VAL A 5 10.21 -12.61 -25.74
N ARG A 6 10.70 -11.91 -24.70
CA ARG A 6 10.02 -10.75 -24.13
C ARG A 6 10.54 -9.51 -24.85
N TRP A 7 9.67 -8.80 -25.54
CA TRP A 7 10.01 -7.49 -26.09
C TRP A 7 9.81 -6.45 -25.00
N LEU A 8 10.87 -5.71 -24.68
CA LEU A 8 10.80 -4.56 -23.80
C LEU A 8 10.38 -3.36 -24.65
N GLN A 9 9.15 -2.89 -24.46
CA GLN A 9 8.74 -1.61 -25.01
C GLN A 9 8.93 -0.53 -23.95
N LEU A 10 9.73 0.48 -24.27
CA LEU A 10 9.82 1.68 -23.44
C LEU A 10 8.60 2.55 -23.75
N VAL A 11 7.82 2.83 -22.70
CA VAL A 11 6.63 3.68 -22.80
C VAL A 11 6.81 4.84 -21.83
N PRO A 12 6.54 6.08 -22.26
CA PRO A 12 6.64 7.23 -21.38
C PRO A 12 5.53 7.18 -20.31
N ALA A 13 5.90 7.39 -19.06
CA ALA A 13 5.01 7.39 -17.91
C ALA A 13 5.36 8.52 -16.92
N TYR A 14 4.34 9.04 -16.22
CA TYR A 14 4.55 9.91 -15.08
C TYR A 14 4.87 9.06 -13.86
N VAL A 15 6.09 9.18 -13.35
CA VAL A 15 6.58 8.34 -12.25
C VAL A 15 6.45 9.09 -10.92
N VAL A 16 5.67 8.52 -10.01
CA VAL A 16 5.62 8.91 -8.61
C VAL A 16 6.61 8.07 -7.83
N HIS A 17 7.64 8.74 -7.30
CA HIS A 17 8.64 8.14 -6.40
C HIS A 17 8.32 8.53 -4.94
N PRO A 18 8.71 7.75 -3.90
CA PRO A 18 8.46 8.10 -2.50
C PRO A 18 9.00 9.46 -2.02
N ARG A 19 9.82 10.14 -2.83
CA ARG A 19 10.41 11.46 -2.52
C ARG A 19 9.73 12.61 -3.27
N VAL A 20 8.76 12.32 -4.12
CA VAL A 20 7.98 13.35 -4.80
C VAL A 20 7.03 13.97 -3.79
N GLU A 21 7.05 15.29 -3.70
CA GLU A 21 6.10 16.08 -2.94
C GLU A 21 5.31 16.90 -3.95
N THR A 22 4.00 16.71 -3.95
CA THR A 22 3.11 17.36 -4.91
C THR A 22 2.50 18.61 -4.29
N VAL A 23 2.11 19.57 -5.13
CA VAL A 23 1.64 20.87 -4.65
C VAL A 23 0.17 20.80 -4.19
N GLU A 24 -0.67 20.05 -4.91
CA GLU A 24 -2.10 19.88 -4.61
C GLU A 24 -2.37 18.44 -4.13
N ALA A 25 -1.64 18.02 -3.08
CA ALA A 25 -1.64 16.65 -2.58
C ALA A 25 -3.02 16.15 -2.12
N ASP A 26 -3.86 17.08 -1.67
CA ASP A 26 -5.24 16.88 -1.24
C ASP A 26 -6.19 16.45 -2.35
N VAL A 27 -5.87 16.75 -3.61
CA VAL A 27 -6.72 16.43 -4.77
C VAL A 27 -6.03 15.53 -5.79
N GLN A 28 -4.77 15.78 -6.12
CA GLN A 28 -4.07 15.08 -7.21
C GLN A 28 -3.99 13.57 -7.00
N GLY A 29 -3.80 13.10 -5.76
CA GLY A 29 -3.76 11.66 -5.45
C GLY A 29 -5.06 10.93 -5.81
N TYR A 30 -6.20 11.55 -5.50
CA TYR A 30 -7.52 10.99 -5.80
C TYR A 30 -7.81 11.00 -7.30
N HIS A 31 -7.43 12.07 -7.99
CA HIS A 31 -7.58 12.15 -9.45
C HIS A 31 -6.73 11.12 -10.18
N TRP A 32 -5.47 10.96 -9.79
CA TRP A 32 -4.58 9.96 -10.41
C TRP A 32 -5.02 8.52 -10.20
N THR A 33 -5.80 8.24 -9.15
CA THR A 33 -6.24 6.89 -8.77
C THR A 33 -7.73 6.64 -9.01
N GLY A 34 -8.52 7.66 -9.35
CA GLY A 34 -9.98 7.57 -9.49
C GLY A 34 -10.69 7.25 -8.18
N CYS A 35 -10.00 7.39 -7.04
CA CYS A 35 -10.55 7.03 -5.74
C CYS A 35 -11.50 8.12 -5.22
N ARG A 36 -12.54 7.69 -4.50
CA ARG A 36 -13.45 8.56 -3.76
C ARG A 36 -13.10 8.56 -2.28
N LEU A 37 -13.34 9.68 -1.61
CA LEU A 37 -13.05 9.83 -0.19
C LEU A 37 -14.30 9.59 0.65
N LEU A 38 -14.17 8.73 1.64
CA LEU A 38 -15.13 8.60 2.73
C LEU A 38 -14.39 8.91 4.04
N GLU A 39 -14.81 9.95 4.73
CA GLU A 39 -14.19 10.33 6.01
C GLU A 39 -14.61 9.40 7.15
N GLY A 40 -13.64 9.09 8.01
CA GLY A 40 -13.84 8.26 9.19
C GLY A 40 -13.51 6.78 9.00
N VAL A 41 -13.74 6.01 10.05
CA VAL A 41 -13.41 4.58 10.10
C VAL A 41 -14.53 3.77 9.43
N PRO A 42 -14.24 2.80 8.53
CA PRO A 42 -15.24 1.94 7.92
C PRO A 42 -16.03 1.14 8.95
N GLN A 43 -17.31 0.87 8.71
CA GLN A 43 -18.17 0.16 9.65
C GLN A 43 -17.61 -1.23 10.02
N ALA A 44 -17.08 -1.97 9.03
CA ALA A 44 -16.45 -3.27 9.25
C ALA A 44 -15.29 -3.23 10.26
N VAL A 45 -14.55 -2.11 10.30
CA VAL A 45 -13.44 -1.91 11.24
C VAL A 45 -13.95 -1.51 12.63
N ARG A 46 -15.00 -0.68 12.71
CA ARG A 46 -15.65 -0.33 13.99
C ARG A 46 -16.22 -1.54 14.71
N GLU A 47 -16.78 -2.49 13.96
CA GLU A 47 -17.30 -3.75 14.53
C GLU A 47 -16.19 -4.62 15.13
N ILE A 48 -14.99 -4.58 14.55
CA ILE A 48 -13.81 -5.26 15.11
C ILE A 48 -13.35 -4.51 16.35
N GLU A 49 -13.26 -3.19 16.31
CA GLU A 49 -12.85 -2.34 17.44
C GLU A 49 -13.74 -2.61 18.67
N ALA A 50 -15.05 -2.72 18.48
CA ALA A 50 -16.00 -3.01 19.57
C ALA A 50 -15.79 -4.37 20.25
N ARG A 51 -15.07 -5.31 19.61
CA ARG A 51 -14.78 -6.66 20.14
C ARG A 51 -13.41 -6.76 20.80
N VAL A 52 -12.56 -5.75 20.63
CA VAL A 52 -11.19 -5.76 21.14
C VAL A 52 -11.10 -4.85 22.36
N ASP A 53 -10.67 -5.41 23.50
CA ASP A 53 -10.36 -4.60 24.67
C ASP A 53 -9.04 -3.84 24.46
N VAL A 54 -9.15 -2.58 24.03
CA VAL A 54 -8.02 -1.68 23.78
C VAL A 54 -7.21 -1.40 25.05
N SER A 55 -7.81 -1.53 26.24
CA SER A 55 -7.10 -1.30 27.51
C SER A 55 -5.95 -2.29 27.72
N LEU A 56 -6.04 -3.49 27.10
CA LEU A 56 -5.01 -4.53 27.12
C LEU A 56 -3.71 -4.15 26.40
N PHE A 57 -3.72 -3.07 25.62
CA PHE A 57 -2.54 -2.57 24.90
C PHE A 57 -2.01 -1.27 25.49
N ARG A 58 -2.78 -0.59 26.34
CA ARG A 58 -2.44 0.76 26.81
C ARG A 58 -1.08 0.79 27.51
N ARG A 59 -0.83 -0.16 28.41
CA ARG A 59 0.41 -0.21 29.18
C ARG A 59 1.60 -0.57 28.30
N GLU A 60 1.42 -1.53 27.40
CA GLU A 60 2.43 -2.02 26.46
C GLU A 60 2.83 -0.92 25.49
N VAL A 61 1.87 -0.20 24.90
CA VAL A 61 2.11 0.94 24.02
C VAL A 61 2.81 2.08 24.75
N LEU A 62 2.38 2.44 25.96
CA LEU A 62 3.08 3.46 26.77
C LEU A 62 4.52 3.06 27.05
N ARG A 63 4.76 1.78 27.37
CA ARG A 63 6.13 1.26 27.53
C ARG A 63 6.92 1.36 26.23
N SER A 64 6.33 1.00 25.09
CA SER A 64 6.97 1.11 23.77
C SER A 64 7.39 2.55 23.45
N ILE A 65 6.54 3.53 23.78
CA ILE A 65 6.84 4.97 23.62
C ILE A 65 8.05 5.35 24.48
N VAL A 66 8.05 5.00 25.77
CA VAL A 66 9.14 5.33 26.69
C VAL A 66 10.45 4.70 26.22
N VAL A 67 10.43 3.42 25.86
CA VAL A 67 11.62 2.68 25.39
C VAL A 67 12.19 3.32 24.12
N ALA A 68 11.36 3.47 23.08
CA ALA A 68 11.81 4.01 21.81
C ALA A 68 12.36 5.45 21.96
N ARG A 69 11.71 6.28 22.78
CA ARG A 69 12.06 7.70 22.91
C ARG A 69 13.28 7.95 23.80
N GLU A 70 13.37 7.27 24.93
CA GLU A 70 14.36 7.59 25.97
C GLU A 70 15.58 6.66 25.95
N PHE A 71 15.43 5.41 25.49
CA PHE A 71 16.47 4.39 25.62
C PHE A 71 17.12 4.00 24.29
N GLU A 72 16.43 4.17 23.16
CA GLU A 72 16.94 3.76 21.84
C GLU A 72 17.39 4.92 20.96
N THR A 73 17.36 6.13 21.51
CA THR A 73 17.74 7.36 20.83
C THR A 73 19.18 7.72 21.22
N PRO A 74 20.18 7.56 20.33
CA PRO A 74 21.53 8.03 20.60
C PRO A 74 21.55 9.56 20.51
N SER A 75 21.83 10.24 21.63
CA SER A 75 21.99 11.70 21.78
C SER A 75 20.83 12.56 21.22
N LYS A 76 20.13 13.27 22.11
CA LYS A 76 19.11 14.25 21.72
C LYS A 76 19.79 15.51 21.14
N GLU A 77 20.15 15.51 19.86
CA GLU A 77 20.46 16.78 19.18
C GLU A 77 19.17 17.63 19.13
N ASN A 78 19.21 18.78 19.79
CA ASN A 78 18.15 19.80 19.79
C ASN A 78 16.78 19.35 20.33
N GLY A 79 16.71 18.30 21.16
CA GLY A 79 15.47 17.87 21.83
C GLY A 79 14.43 17.20 20.92
N LEU A 80 14.75 16.98 19.64
CA LEU A 80 13.92 16.23 18.70
C LEU A 80 14.30 14.73 18.74
N PRO A 81 13.33 13.80 18.78
CA PRO A 81 13.62 12.39 18.66
C PRO A 81 14.19 12.10 17.26
N PRO A 82 15.18 11.20 17.14
CA PRO A 82 15.84 10.86 15.89
C PRO A 82 14.89 10.16 14.92
N LEU A 83 15.25 10.17 13.64
CA LEU A 83 14.54 9.46 12.56
C LEU A 83 14.28 7.97 12.86
N SER A 84 15.11 7.33 13.69
CA SER A 84 14.93 5.94 14.11
C SER A 84 13.79 5.72 15.10
N TYR A 85 13.41 6.76 15.87
CA TYR A 85 12.39 6.66 16.92
C TYR A 85 11.05 6.14 16.38
N ALA A 86 10.55 6.76 15.31
CA ALA A 86 9.25 6.41 14.75
C ALA A 86 9.20 4.96 14.23
N ALA A 87 10.28 4.52 13.59
CA ALA A 87 10.40 3.15 13.09
C ALA A 87 10.49 2.12 14.23
N ASN A 88 11.24 2.41 15.29
CA ASN A 88 11.34 1.52 16.44
C ASN A 88 10.03 1.46 17.23
N LEU A 89 9.38 2.61 17.43
CA LEU A 89 8.07 2.68 18.09
C LEU A 89 7.05 1.82 17.34
N LEU A 90 6.96 1.98 16.02
CA LEU A 90 6.07 1.17 15.19
C LEU A 90 6.35 -0.32 15.38
N ARG A 91 7.62 -0.75 15.33
CA ARG A 91 8.00 -2.15 15.55
C ARG A 91 7.58 -2.66 16.93
N HIS A 92 7.78 -1.88 18.00
CA HIS A 92 7.37 -2.28 19.34
C HIS A 92 5.86 -2.40 19.49
N VAL A 93 5.10 -1.49 18.88
CA VAL A 93 3.64 -1.57 18.86
C VAL A 93 3.18 -2.83 18.12
N LEU A 94 3.75 -3.11 16.94
CA LEU A 94 3.45 -4.32 16.18
C LEU A 94 3.79 -5.59 16.96
N MET A 95 4.96 -5.66 17.60
CA MET A 95 5.34 -6.81 18.43
C MET A 95 4.38 -7.02 19.60
N SER A 96 3.87 -5.93 20.18
CA SER A 96 2.85 -6.00 21.24
C SER A 96 1.54 -6.58 20.72
N VAL A 97 1.14 -6.25 19.49
CA VAL A 97 -0.02 -6.87 18.82
C VAL A 97 0.23 -8.36 18.56
N PHE A 98 1.38 -8.72 17.96
CA PHE A 98 1.71 -10.12 17.67
C PHE A 98 1.87 -10.99 18.91
N SER A 99 2.26 -10.42 20.06
CA SER A 99 2.32 -11.15 21.33
C SER A 99 0.97 -11.72 21.76
N ARG A 100 -0.14 -11.23 21.18
CA ARG A 100 -1.50 -11.72 21.43
C ARG A 100 -1.95 -12.82 20.46
N ALA A 101 -1.08 -13.34 19.61
CA ALA A 101 -1.38 -14.46 18.72
C ALA A 101 -2.02 -15.70 19.41
N PRO A 102 -1.72 -16.03 20.69
CA PRO A 102 -2.44 -17.10 21.40
C PRO A 102 -3.94 -16.81 21.61
N SER A 103 -4.31 -15.54 21.78
CA SER A 103 -5.71 -15.10 21.95
C SER A 103 -6.39 -14.81 20.61
N TYR A 104 -5.61 -14.49 19.57
CA TYR A 104 -6.08 -14.22 18.21
C TYR A 104 -5.27 -15.06 17.20
N PRO A 105 -5.62 -16.35 17.02
CA PRO A 105 -4.85 -17.27 16.18
C PRO A 105 -4.72 -16.82 14.73
N GLN A 106 -5.64 -16.00 14.22
CA GLN A 106 -5.61 -15.43 12.88
C GLN A 106 -4.35 -14.58 12.62
N LEU A 107 -3.72 -14.03 13.68
CA LEU A 107 -2.46 -13.31 13.56
C LEU A 107 -1.31 -14.20 13.04
N GLN A 108 -1.41 -15.53 13.17
CA GLN A 108 -0.43 -16.48 12.63
C GLN A 108 -0.48 -16.59 11.10
N ASN A 109 -1.54 -16.08 10.47
CA ASN A 109 -1.67 -16.01 9.02
C ASN A 109 -1.05 -14.74 8.43
N LEU A 110 -0.31 -13.96 9.24
CA LEU A 110 0.30 -12.71 8.84
C LEU A 110 1.83 -12.80 8.88
N HIS A 111 2.49 -12.08 8.00
CA HIS A 111 3.95 -11.98 7.92
C HIS A 111 4.38 -10.53 7.70
N LEU A 112 5.24 -10.01 8.58
CA LEU A 112 5.81 -8.67 8.44
C LEU A 112 7.05 -8.74 7.54
N ALA A 113 6.90 -8.34 6.29
CA ALA A 113 7.99 -8.23 5.33
C ALA A 113 8.60 -6.82 5.35
N GLN A 114 9.92 -6.75 5.22
CA GLN A 114 10.67 -5.49 5.26
C GLN A 114 11.36 -5.24 3.92
N GLY A 115 11.42 -3.98 3.50
CA GLY A 115 12.20 -3.57 2.33
C GLY A 115 11.65 -4.03 0.97
N LEU A 116 10.41 -4.52 0.92
CA LEU A 116 9.74 -4.86 -0.33
C LEU A 116 9.57 -3.61 -1.20
N SER A 117 9.85 -3.76 -2.49
CA SER A 117 9.53 -2.75 -3.49
C SER A 117 8.10 -2.89 -3.96
N VAL A 118 7.43 -1.76 -4.14
CA VAL A 118 6.20 -1.62 -4.92
C VAL A 118 6.61 -1.08 -6.27
N SER A 119 6.07 -1.65 -7.34
CA SER A 119 6.15 -1.22 -8.72
C SER A 119 4.84 -1.55 -9.45
N GLY A 120 3.97 -0.55 -9.59
CA GLY A 120 2.69 -0.68 -10.30
C GLY A 120 2.53 0.44 -11.32
N SER A 121 1.80 0.15 -12.40
CA SER A 121 1.47 1.15 -13.42
C SER A 121 0.04 0.97 -13.91
N TRP A 122 -0.62 2.06 -14.24
CA TRP A 122 -2.00 2.09 -14.72
C TRP A 122 -2.21 3.26 -15.68
N MET A 123 -3.33 3.26 -16.38
CA MET A 123 -3.73 4.37 -17.26
C MET A 123 -4.61 5.35 -16.49
N CYS A 124 -4.35 6.64 -16.65
CA CYS A 124 -5.10 7.73 -16.05
C CYS A 124 -5.20 8.87 -17.08
N HIS A 125 -6.42 9.20 -17.51
CA HIS A 125 -6.69 10.25 -18.49
C HIS A 125 -5.81 10.17 -19.76
N GLY A 126 -5.68 8.97 -20.34
CA GLY A 126 -4.85 8.75 -21.53
C GLY A 126 -3.34 8.79 -21.29
N HIS A 127 -2.88 9.00 -20.06
CA HIS A 127 -1.47 8.96 -19.68
C HIS A 127 -1.15 7.74 -18.83
N ARG A 128 0.06 7.19 -19.01
CA ARG A 128 0.54 6.13 -18.13
C ARG A 128 1.08 6.73 -16.83
N MET A 129 0.54 6.26 -15.72
CA MET A 129 1.03 6.54 -14.37
C MET A 129 1.83 5.34 -13.88
N ALA A 130 2.89 5.59 -13.11
CA ALA A 130 3.63 4.53 -12.44
C ALA A 130 4.10 4.97 -11.06
N VAL A 131 4.03 4.05 -10.12
CA VAL A 131 4.61 4.21 -8.78
C VAL A 131 5.67 3.15 -8.61
N SER A 132 6.88 3.58 -8.28
CA SER A 132 7.96 2.64 -7.97
C SER A 132 8.78 3.11 -6.77
N GLY A 133 9.05 2.19 -5.84
CA GLY A 133 9.94 2.45 -4.71
C GLY A 133 9.69 1.52 -3.53
N ARG A 134 10.39 1.79 -2.43
CA ARG A 134 10.25 1.07 -1.16
C ARG A 134 9.51 1.96 -0.16
N PRO A 135 8.18 1.83 0.00
CA PRO A 135 7.40 2.72 0.85
C PRO A 135 7.62 2.51 2.35
N GLY A 136 7.99 1.28 2.74
CA GLY A 136 8.21 0.90 4.14
C GLY A 136 8.04 -0.60 4.36
N ASP A 137 7.57 -0.98 5.55
CA ASP A 137 7.33 -2.37 5.91
C ASP A 137 5.91 -2.77 5.47
N MET A 138 5.70 -4.04 5.11
CA MET A 138 4.40 -4.55 4.69
C MET A 138 3.99 -5.73 5.55
N LEU A 139 2.77 -5.70 6.05
CA LEU A 139 2.12 -6.87 6.60
C LEU A 139 1.39 -7.59 5.49
N LEU A 140 1.84 -8.81 5.23
CA LEU A 140 1.27 -9.71 4.25
C LEU A 140 0.41 -10.76 4.94
N SER A 141 -0.54 -11.33 4.20
CA SER A 141 -1.51 -12.30 4.68
C SER A 141 -1.63 -13.49 3.74
N ARG A 142 -1.93 -14.66 4.30
CA ARG A 142 -2.32 -15.85 3.54
C ARG A 142 -3.67 -15.72 2.86
N HIS A 143 -4.53 -14.86 3.39
CA HIS A 143 -5.88 -14.65 2.89
C HIS A 143 -6.10 -13.17 2.56
N PRO A 144 -6.84 -12.86 1.49
CA PRO A 144 -7.15 -11.49 1.15
C PRO A 144 -7.95 -10.83 2.27
N LEU A 145 -7.78 -9.52 2.45
CA LEU A 145 -8.68 -8.75 3.30
C LEU A 145 -10.11 -8.84 2.74
N PRO A 146 -11.12 -9.04 3.61
CA PRO A 146 -12.52 -8.98 3.20
C PRO A 146 -12.87 -7.54 2.76
N PRO A 147 -14.00 -7.37 2.03
CA PRO A 147 -14.53 -6.06 1.72
C PRO A 147 -14.63 -5.17 2.98
N LEU A 148 -14.05 -3.98 2.91
CA LEU A 148 -13.99 -3.01 4.00
C LEU A 148 -15.22 -2.10 4.04
N PHE A 149 -15.85 -1.89 2.87
CA PHE A 149 -17.00 -1.02 2.72
C PHE A 149 -18.18 -1.79 2.15
N SER A 150 -19.35 -1.58 2.75
CA SER A 150 -20.62 -1.97 2.17
C SER A 150 -20.90 -1.19 0.87
N PRO A 151 -21.79 -1.71 -0.01
CA PRO A 151 -22.20 -0.96 -1.20
C PRO A 151 -22.76 0.43 -0.88
N GLU A 152 -23.53 0.56 0.21
CA GLU A 152 -24.11 1.83 0.66
C GLU A 152 -23.02 2.83 1.10
N GLU A 153 -22.02 2.39 1.87
CA GLU A 153 -20.88 3.24 2.24
C GLU A 153 -20.09 3.69 1.00
N ALA A 154 -19.87 2.78 0.04
CA ALA A 154 -19.15 3.09 -1.19
C ALA A 154 -19.90 4.11 -2.07
N GLU A 155 -21.23 4.06 -2.09
CA GLU A 155 -22.07 5.04 -2.80
C GLU A 155 -22.09 6.41 -2.11
N SER A 156 -21.97 6.44 -0.77
CA SER A 156 -21.88 7.69 0.01
C SER A 156 -20.53 8.40 -0.11
N ALA A 157 -19.51 7.74 -0.66
CA ALA A 157 -18.18 8.30 -0.82
C ALA A 157 -18.18 9.50 -1.78
N GLN A 158 -17.51 10.57 -1.37
CA GLN A 158 -17.50 11.84 -2.07
C GLN A 158 -16.41 11.85 -3.15
N THR A 159 -16.76 12.34 -4.33
CA THR A 159 -15.76 12.68 -5.35
C THR A 159 -14.98 13.90 -4.88
N VAL A 160 -13.65 13.78 -4.86
CA VAL A 160 -12.76 14.88 -4.49
C VAL A 160 -12.68 15.91 -5.63
N ALA A 161 -12.59 17.19 -5.28
CA ALA A 161 -12.58 18.29 -6.24
C ALA A 161 -11.47 18.14 -7.29
N THR A 162 -11.73 18.63 -8.51
CA THR A 162 -10.76 18.61 -9.61
C THR A 162 -9.55 19.51 -9.31
N PRO A 163 -8.31 19.07 -9.60
CA PRO A 163 -7.12 19.88 -9.34
C PRO A 163 -7.17 21.15 -10.18
N THR A 164 -6.70 22.26 -9.62
CA THR A 164 -6.76 23.55 -10.32
C THR A 164 -5.60 23.74 -11.28
N ARG A 165 -4.51 23.00 -11.05
CA ARG A 165 -3.34 22.95 -11.93
C ARG A 165 -3.44 21.82 -12.94
N GLU A 166 -2.62 21.91 -13.98
CA GLU A 166 -2.41 20.79 -14.88
C GLU A 166 -1.96 19.56 -14.07
N LEU A 167 -2.65 18.43 -14.30
CA LEU A 167 -2.59 17.23 -13.47
C LEU A 167 -1.19 16.66 -13.24
N PHE A 168 -0.24 16.95 -14.13
CA PHE A 168 1.07 16.28 -14.16
C PHE A 168 2.26 17.24 -14.12
N THR A 169 2.05 18.55 -13.90
CA THR A 169 3.14 19.54 -13.95
C THR A 169 4.25 19.28 -12.92
N ASP A 170 3.89 18.70 -11.78
CA ASP A 170 4.80 18.40 -10.68
C ASP A 170 5.54 17.05 -10.87
N LEU A 171 5.15 16.26 -11.87
CA LEU A 171 5.71 14.94 -12.12
C LEU A 171 6.69 14.96 -13.29
N LYS A 172 7.80 14.24 -13.14
CA LYS A 172 8.70 13.99 -14.26
C LYS A 172 8.16 12.81 -15.07
N GLN A 173 8.11 12.99 -16.39
CA GLN A 173 7.89 11.91 -17.33
C GLN A 173 9.18 11.11 -17.51
N TRP A 174 9.12 9.82 -17.26
CA TRP A 174 10.23 8.87 -17.39
C TRP A 174 9.79 7.72 -18.29
N GLU A 175 10.73 7.12 -18.99
CA GLU A 175 10.45 5.90 -19.74
C GLU A 175 10.45 4.70 -18.78
N ILE A 176 9.40 3.90 -18.83
CA ILE A 176 9.30 2.64 -18.08
C ILE A 176 9.14 1.48 -19.05
N CYS A 177 9.63 0.31 -18.66
CA CYS A 177 9.42 -0.92 -19.43
C CYS A 177 7.97 -1.40 -19.23
N ASP A 178 7.23 -1.50 -20.32
CA ASP A 178 5.94 -2.18 -20.32
C ASP A 178 6.12 -3.65 -20.71
N TRP A 179 5.42 -4.54 -20.01
CA TRP A 179 5.48 -5.97 -20.25
C TRP A 179 4.34 -6.35 -21.20
N ALA A 180 4.65 -6.52 -22.48
CA ALA A 180 3.71 -7.13 -23.41
C ALA A 180 3.96 -8.65 -23.43
N GLU A 181 3.07 -9.43 -22.83
CA GLU A 181 3.02 -10.88 -23.04
C GLU A 181 2.16 -11.17 -24.29
N GLU A 182 2.72 -11.92 -25.24
CA GLU A 182 1.95 -12.56 -26.30
C GLU A 182 1.87 -14.06 -25.98
N GLU A 183 0.66 -14.62 -25.91
CA GLU A 183 0.48 -16.05 -25.65
C GLU A 183 1.12 -16.89 -26.75
N ARG A 184 1.93 -17.88 -26.37
CA ARG A 184 2.23 -19.02 -27.23
C ARG A 184 2.11 -20.35 -26.48
N ASP A 185 1.34 -21.20 -27.12
CA ASP A 185 1.00 -22.61 -26.90
C ASP A 185 1.61 -23.34 -25.70
N LYS A 186 0.65 -23.93 -24.96
CA LYS A 186 0.77 -25.08 -24.05
C LYS A 186 1.66 -26.11 -24.74
N ASP A 187 2.83 -26.38 -24.17
CA ASP A 187 3.13 -27.72 -23.68
C ASP A 187 4.33 -27.72 -22.72
N SER A 188 4.43 -28.81 -21.94
CA SER A 188 5.51 -29.24 -21.05
C SER A 188 5.56 -28.66 -19.62
N GLU A 189 4.95 -29.47 -18.75
CA GLU A 189 5.35 -29.88 -17.41
C GLU A 189 6.79 -29.56 -16.98
N GLY A 190 6.90 -29.07 -15.74
CA GLY A 190 8.00 -29.36 -14.82
C GLY A 190 9.31 -28.60 -15.06
N LYS A 191 9.57 -27.58 -14.23
CA LYS A 191 10.79 -27.50 -13.43
C LYS A 191 10.76 -26.34 -12.43
N GLU A 192 11.20 -26.69 -11.24
CA GLU A 192 11.45 -25.87 -10.06
C GLU A 192 12.52 -24.81 -10.36
N GLU A 193 12.30 -23.58 -9.87
CA GLU A 193 13.32 -22.53 -9.83
C GLU A 193 13.61 -22.19 -8.36
N ASP A 194 14.80 -22.61 -7.95
CA ASP A 194 15.48 -22.17 -6.74
C ASP A 194 15.95 -20.71 -6.90
N GLU A 195 15.26 -19.77 -6.24
CA GLU A 195 15.86 -18.50 -5.81
C GLU A 195 15.56 -18.26 -4.32
N GLU A 196 16.55 -18.59 -3.49
CA GLU A 196 16.52 -18.40 -2.04
C GLU A 196 16.47 -16.90 -1.66
N GLY A 197 15.41 -16.52 -0.95
CA GLY A 197 15.44 -15.38 -0.02
C GLY A 197 14.19 -14.50 0.02
N SER A 198 13.41 -14.43 -1.07
CA SER A 198 12.16 -13.63 -1.11
C SER A 198 11.00 -14.28 -1.85
N GLY A 199 11.24 -15.33 -2.66
CA GLY A 199 10.19 -16.03 -3.40
C GLY A 199 9.20 -16.74 -2.47
N GLY A 200 9.71 -17.57 -1.55
CA GLY A 200 8.85 -18.41 -0.69
C GLY A 200 7.96 -17.65 0.29
N THR A 201 8.34 -16.44 0.74
CA THR A 201 7.51 -15.65 1.66
C THR A 201 6.35 -14.98 0.94
N VAL A 202 6.56 -14.44 -0.26
CA VAL A 202 5.49 -13.85 -1.08
C VAL A 202 4.55 -14.93 -1.61
N GLU A 203 5.08 -16.10 -1.97
CA GLU A 203 4.26 -17.26 -2.37
C GLU A 203 3.37 -17.76 -1.23
N THR A 204 3.87 -17.75 0.01
CA THR A 204 3.10 -18.19 1.18
C THR A 204 2.13 -17.13 1.69
N PHE A 205 2.48 -15.84 1.57
CA PHE A 205 1.68 -14.70 2.02
C PHE A 205 1.52 -13.68 0.88
N PRO A 206 0.69 -14.00 -0.14
CA PRO A 206 0.64 -13.20 -1.37
C PRO A 206 -0.13 -11.88 -1.22
N HIS A 207 -0.97 -11.76 -0.20
CA HIS A 207 -1.95 -10.68 -0.09
C HIS A 207 -1.46 -9.55 0.80
N LEU A 208 -1.59 -8.30 0.34
CA LEU A 208 -1.33 -7.16 1.22
C LEU A 208 -2.42 -7.08 2.30
N HIS A 209 -2.03 -7.02 3.57
CA HIS A 209 -2.91 -6.67 4.67
C HIS A 209 -2.76 -5.19 5.03
N THR A 210 -1.56 -4.76 5.42
CA THR A 210 -1.30 -3.38 5.84
C THR A 210 0.06 -2.90 5.34
N LEU A 211 0.10 -1.75 4.70
CA LEU A 211 1.32 -1.04 4.36
C LEU A 211 1.69 -0.07 5.50
N PHE A 212 2.90 -0.19 6.06
CA PHE A 212 3.41 0.70 7.07
C PHE A 212 4.47 1.64 6.51
N MET A 213 4.22 2.95 6.62
CA MET A 213 5.12 3.99 6.14
C MET A 213 5.58 4.85 7.31
N VAL A 214 6.90 4.90 7.51
CA VAL A 214 7.50 5.79 8.51
C VAL A 214 7.99 7.04 7.80
N SER A 215 7.31 8.16 8.01
CA SER A 215 7.71 9.43 7.41
C SER A 215 8.97 9.96 8.07
N LYS A 216 9.98 10.22 7.24
CA LYS A 216 11.27 10.81 7.67
C LYS A 216 11.25 12.33 7.62
N SER A 217 10.33 12.92 6.87
CA SER A 217 10.12 14.35 6.78
C SER A 217 8.83 14.73 7.51
N HIS A 218 8.76 16.00 7.94
CA HIS A 218 7.54 16.62 8.45
C HIS A 218 6.55 16.87 7.30
N LEU A 219 6.08 15.79 6.67
CA LEU A 219 5.03 15.86 5.67
C LEU A 219 3.73 16.30 6.34
N TRP A 220 3.01 17.21 5.69
CA TRP A 220 1.65 17.54 6.08
C TRP A 220 0.74 16.32 5.90
N GLU A 221 -0.34 16.27 6.67
CA GLU A 221 -1.30 15.17 6.64
C GLU A 221 -1.77 14.84 5.21
N VAL A 222 -2.11 15.85 4.42
CA VAL A 222 -2.52 15.69 3.01
C VAL A 222 -1.44 15.00 2.15
N GLN A 223 -0.16 15.28 2.40
CA GLN A 223 0.95 14.64 1.70
C GLN A 223 1.16 13.20 2.16
N GLN A 224 0.94 12.93 3.46
CA GLN A 224 0.96 11.57 4.00
C GLN A 224 -0.15 10.72 3.39
N ILE A 225 -1.36 11.27 3.31
CA ILE A 225 -2.53 10.62 2.71
C ILE A 225 -2.27 10.32 1.24
N GLN A 226 -1.86 11.31 0.45
CA GLN A 226 -1.57 11.12 -0.96
C GLN A 226 -0.53 10.02 -1.19
N LYS A 227 0.57 10.08 -0.44
CA LYS A 227 1.66 9.11 -0.60
C LYS A 227 1.21 7.70 -0.21
N GLY A 228 0.50 7.56 0.91
CA GLY A 228 -0.05 6.27 1.32
C GLY A 228 -1.07 5.73 0.33
N LEU A 229 -1.97 6.59 -0.19
CA LEU A 229 -2.92 6.25 -1.25
C LEU A 229 -2.23 5.71 -2.50
N LEU A 230 -1.21 6.41 -3.02
CA LEU A 230 -0.54 6.02 -4.26
C LEU A 230 0.23 4.70 -4.13
N PHE A 231 0.92 4.47 -3.01
CA PHE A 231 1.61 3.21 -2.77
C PHE A 231 0.66 2.06 -2.49
N LEU A 232 -0.41 2.30 -1.72
CA LEU A 232 -1.42 1.30 -1.44
C LEU A 232 -2.16 0.90 -2.71
N PHE A 233 -2.60 1.88 -3.50
CA PHE A 233 -3.26 1.68 -4.79
C PHE A 233 -2.36 0.89 -5.75
N SER A 234 -1.10 1.31 -5.91
CA SER A 234 -0.14 0.63 -6.77
C SER A 234 0.05 -0.85 -6.39
N ARG A 235 0.13 -1.15 -5.09
CA ARG A 235 0.26 -2.53 -4.61
C ARG A 235 -1.01 -3.35 -4.86
N LEU A 236 -2.19 -2.77 -4.69
CA LEU A 236 -3.44 -3.45 -5.05
C LEU A 236 -3.56 -3.67 -6.56
N VAL A 237 -3.05 -2.74 -7.38
CA VAL A 237 -2.99 -2.88 -8.84
C VAL A 237 -2.10 -4.07 -9.24
N GLU A 238 -0.89 -4.18 -8.68
CA GLU A 238 -0.02 -5.34 -8.89
C GLU A 238 -0.71 -6.65 -8.54
N GLU A 239 -1.39 -6.66 -7.40
CA GLU A 239 -2.14 -7.83 -6.93
C GLU A 239 -3.32 -8.15 -7.86
N GLY A 240 -4.04 -7.15 -8.36
CA GLY A 240 -5.09 -7.31 -9.36
C GLY A 240 -4.58 -7.89 -10.67
N VAL A 241 -3.47 -7.36 -11.20
CA VAL A 241 -2.83 -7.89 -12.40
C VAL A 241 -2.34 -9.32 -12.20
N SER A 242 -1.72 -9.61 -11.06
CA SER A 242 -1.25 -10.96 -10.74
C SER A 242 -2.38 -11.98 -10.64
N ARG A 243 -3.55 -11.59 -10.09
CA ARG A 243 -4.69 -12.50 -9.90
C ARG A 243 -5.61 -12.63 -11.11
N TYR A 244 -5.85 -11.53 -11.81
CA TYR A 244 -6.87 -11.47 -12.87
C TYR A 244 -6.27 -11.28 -14.28
N GLY A 245 -4.94 -11.13 -14.37
CA GLY A 245 -4.24 -10.88 -15.62
C GLY A 245 -4.25 -9.40 -16.02
N SER A 246 -3.36 -9.04 -16.94
CA SER A 246 -3.22 -7.68 -17.47
C SER A 246 -4.39 -7.24 -18.37
N GLY A 247 -5.17 -8.19 -18.89
CA GLY A 247 -6.36 -7.91 -19.73
C GLY A 247 -7.46 -7.14 -19.00
N VAL A 248 -7.63 -7.38 -17.69
CA VAL A 248 -8.67 -6.71 -16.87
C VAL A 248 -8.39 -5.21 -16.70
N MET A 249 -7.13 -4.78 -16.83
CA MET A 249 -6.76 -3.35 -16.88
C MET A 249 -7.25 -2.66 -18.15
N ARG A 250 -7.37 -3.39 -19.27
CA ARG A 250 -7.69 -2.83 -20.60
C ARG A 250 -9.17 -2.76 -20.87
N GLU A 251 -9.95 -3.67 -20.31
CA GLU A 251 -11.38 -3.82 -20.63
C GLU A 251 -12.31 -2.98 -19.75
N GLY A 252 -11.79 -2.23 -18.78
CA GLY A 252 -12.63 -1.43 -17.90
C GLY A 252 -13.53 -2.25 -16.97
N ALA A 253 -13.25 -3.55 -16.85
CA ALA A 253 -14.11 -4.49 -16.15
C ALA A 253 -14.04 -4.28 -14.62
N ARG A 254 -15.20 -4.37 -13.97
CA ARG A 254 -15.26 -4.48 -12.51
C ARG A 254 -14.56 -5.77 -12.07
N LEU A 255 -13.82 -5.68 -10.96
CA LEU A 255 -13.18 -6.84 -10.37
C LEU A 255 -14.25 -7.82 -9.84
N PRO A 256 -14.12 -9.14 -10.08
CA PRO A 256 -15.05 -10.14 -9.55
C PRO A 256 -15.14 -10.09 -8.02
N HIS A 257 -14.01 -9.87 -7.37
CA HIS A 257 -13.91 -9.61 -5.94
C HIS A 257 -13.09 -8.35 -5.70
N PRO A 258 -13.57 -7.41 -4.87
CA PRO A 258 -12.83 -6.20 -4.58
C PRO A 258 -11.53 -6.54 -3.84
N LEU A 259 -10.47 -5.82 -4.18
CA LEU A 259 -9.19 -5.93 -3.48
C LEU A 259 -9.13 -4.88 -2.39
N CYS A 260 -8.75 -5.29 -1.19
CA CYS A 260 -8.74 -4.42 -0.02
C CYS A 260 -7.35 -4.35 0.58
N GLY A 261 -6.97 -3.17 1.06
CA GLY A 261 -5.70 -2.93 1.71
C GLY A 261 -5.81 -1.83 2.74
N GLN A 262 -4.90 -1.85 3.70
CA GLN A 262 -4.78 -0.80 4.72
C GLN A 262 -3.44 -0.11 4.60
N CYS A 263 -3.36 1.15 5.03
CA CYS A 263 -2.10 1.84 5.18
C CYS A 263 -2.05 2.64 6.48
N VAL A 264 -0.89 2.60 7.12
CA VAL A 264 -0.57 3.38 8.32
C VAL A 264 0.64 4.23 7.99
N VAL A 265 0.49 5.54 8.08
CA VAL A 265 1.60 6.49 7.94
C VAL A 265 1.85 7.12 9.30
N THR A 266 3.10 7.15 9.75
CA THR A 266 3.46 7.74 11.05
C THR A 266 4.81 8.42 11.02
N ASP A 267 4.93 9.52 11.77
CA ASP A 267 6.20 10.18 12.11
C ASP A 267 6.63 9.91 13.57
N GLY A 268 5.96 8.97 14.24
CA GLY A 268 6.18 8.62 15.65
C GLY A 268 5.45 9.54 16.63
N ARG A 269 4.77 10.59 16.16
CA ARG A 269 3.91 11.48 16.97
C ARG A 269 2.46 11.45 16.51
N SER A 270 2.28 11.51 15.21
CA SER A 270 1.00 11.43 14.50
C SER A 270 0.88 10.07 13.80
N VAL A 271 -0.35 9.62 13.62
CA VAL A 271 -0.68 8.39 12.91
C VAL A 271 -1.85 8.68 11.99
N THR A 272 -1.66 8.46 10.70
CA THR A 272 -2.68 8.55 9.66
C THR A 272 -3.07 7.13 9.29
N LEU A 273 -4.36 6.80 9.43
CA LEU A 273 -4.91 5.49 9.09
C LEU A 273 -5.73 5.60 7.81
N MET A 274 -5.52 4.67 6.89
CA MET A 274 -6.21 4.63 5.60
C MET A 274 -6.67 3.22 5.28
N TRP A 275 -7.82 3.15 4.63
CA TRP A 275 -8.44 1.93 4.13
C TRP A 275 -8.79 2.15 2.67
N LEU A 276 -8.39 1.21 1.81
CA LEU A 276 -8.67 1.25 0.39
C LEU A 276 -9.38 -0.03 -0.04
N GLN A 277 -10.47 0.13 -0.79
CA GLN A 277 -11.17 -0.95 -1.47
C GLN A 277 -11.24 -0.64 -2.95
N MET A 278 -10.60 -1.47 -3.75
CA MET A 278 -10.52 -1.35 -5.19
C MET A 278 -11.53 -2.31 -5.83
N SER A 279 -12.54 -1.75 -6.50
CA SER A 279 -13.58 -2.48 -7.22
C SER A 279 -13.36 -2.53 -8.73
N SER A 280 -12.44 -1.72 -9.25
CA SER A 280 -12.09 -1.59 -10.67
C SER A 280 -10.62 -1.26 -10.77
N LEU A 281 -9.96 -1.75 -11.82
CA LEU A 281 -8.60 -1.35 -12.20
C LEU A 281 -8.59 -0.19 -13.20
N ASN A 282 -9.75 0.18 -13.73
CA ASN A 282 -9.89 1.32 -14.62
C ASN A 282 -10.18 2.59 -13.82
N VAL A 283 -9.32 3.58 -14.03
CA VAL A 283 -9.35 4.91 -13.41
C VAL A 283 -10.09 5.93 -14.30
N GLU A 284 -10.40 5.60 -15.56
CA GLU A 284 -11.08 6.47 -16.53
C GLU A 284 -12.61 6.51 -16.38
N GLY A 285 -13.10 6.59 -15.13
CA GLY A 285 -14.53 6.59 -14.79
C GLY A 285 -15.09 7.96 -14.42
#